data_AF-A0A183BXU2-F1
#
_entry.id   AF-A0A183BXU2-F1
#
_cell.length_a   1.000
_cell.length_b   1.000
_cell.length_c   1.000
_cell.angle_alpha   90.00
_cell.angle_beta   90.00
_cell.angle_gamma   90.00
#
_symmetry.space_group_name_H-M   'P 1'
#
loop_
_entity.id
_entity.type
_entity.pdbx_description
1 polymer ?
#
loop_
_entity_poly.entity_id
_entity_poly.type
_entity_poly.pdbx_seq_one_letter_code
_entity_poly.pdbx_strand_id
1 'polypeptide(L)'
;MLYDCIRPGIVQWKRVVKQFRKLQSMMDQIQNCNYAVELGKQLRFSLVGIQGKDIYDGIPTLTLALVWQLMRAYTLTILAQCTQSGELASDKEIIAWVNKKLEESGKTSRLRSFQDQAIADGKIVIDLIDAIKPGTINYDLVKSDGSAESNLENAKYAITSGRKIGAKIYALPEDIVQVKSRMVLTVFACLMARDFMPNMKEVTNGN
;
A
#
# COMPACT_ATOMS: atom_id res chain seq x y z
N MET A 1 -0.10 -5.54 17.38
CA MET A 1 1.20 -5.32 16.70
C MET A 1 0.93 -5.33 15.20
N LEU A 2 1.64 -4.57 14.34
CA LEU A 2 1.33 -4.48 12.90
C LEU A 2 1.23 -5.84 12.19
N TYR A 3 1.98 -6.83 12.68
CA TYR A 3 1.90 -8.22 12.22
C TYR A 3 0.50 -8.85 12.32
N ASP A 4 -0.27 -8.57 13.38
CA ASP A 4 -1.64 -9.10 13.52
C ASP A 4 -2.61 -8.48 12.51
N CYS A 5 -2.33 -7.27 12.02
CA CYS A 5 -3.13 -6.64 10.96
C CYS A 5 -2.91 -7.32 9.60
N ILE A 6 -1.75 -7.99 9.41
CA ILE A 6 -1.39 -8.71 8.19
C ILE A 6 -1.85 -10.16 8.29
N ARG A 7 -1.62 -10.81 9.43
CA ARG A 7 -2.09 -12.16 9.70
C ARG A 7 -2.59 -12.25 11.14
N PRO A 8 -3.91 -12.21 11.37
CA PRO A 8 -4.48 -12.29 12.71
C PRO A 8 -3.97 -13.51 13.47
N GLY A 9 -3.48 -13.30 14.69
CA GLY A 9 -3.03 -14.38 15.58
C GLY A 9 -1.60 -14.87 15.33
N ILE A 10 -0.85 -14.27 14.40
CA ILE A 10 0.57 -14.62 14.20
C ILE A 10 1.43 -14.23 15.41
N VAL A 11 1.03 -13.20 16.16
CA VAL A 11 1.79 -12.71 17.31
C VAL A 11 1.43 -13.49 18.57
N GLN A 12 2.42 -14.23 19.07
CA GLN A 12 2.36 -14.89 20.37
C GLN A 12 2.68 -13.87 21.46
N TRP A 13 1.65 -13.19 21.96
CA TRP A 13 1.79 -12.13 22.96
C TRP A 13 2.46 -12.54 24.27
N LYS A 14 2.51 -13.85 24.57
CA LYS A 14 3.26 -14.41 25.71
C LYS A 14 4.79 -14.24 25.56
N ARG A 15 5.29 -14.11 24.32
CA ARG A 15 6.72 -13.89 24.02
C ARG A 15 7.10 -12.41 24.00
N VAL A 16 6.13 -11.49 24.10
CA VAL A 16 6.36 -10.05 24.02
C VAL A 16 6.50 -9.47 25.41
N VAL A 17 7.66 -8.86 25.70
CA VAL A 17 7.86 -8.11 26.94
C VAL A 17 7.13 -6.78 26.83
N LYS A 18 6.16 -6.55 27.73
CA LYS A 18 5.33 -5.32 27.77
C LYS A 18 5.75 -4.36 28.88
N GLN A 19 6.37 -4.87 29.93
CA GLN A 19 6.83 -4.09 31.08
C GLN A 19 8.34 -4.28 31.22
N PHE A 20 9.08 -3.19 31.02
CA PHE A 20 10.55 -3.21 31.00
C PHE A 20 11.10 -2.90 32.39
N ARG A 21 11.91 -3.82 32.93
CA ARG A 21 12.61 -3.58 34.20
C ARG A 21 13.89 -2.81 33.94
N LYS A 22 14.21 -1.80 34.75
CA LYS A 22 15.30 -0.84 34.50
C LYS A 22 16.66 -1.49 34.18
N LEU A 23 17.00 -2.61 34.84
CA LEU A 23 18.26 -3.33 34.63
C LEU A 23 18.28 -4.26 33.39
N GLN A 24 17.12 -4.68 32.89
CA GLN A 24 16.98 -5.63 31.78
C GLN A 24 16.35 -5.01 30.53
N SER A 25 15.92 -3.75 30.62
CA SER A 25 15.17 -3.03 29.59
C SER A 25 15.80 -3.13 28.20
N MET A 26 17.12 -2.98 28.10
CA MET A 26 17.83 -3.11 26.82
C MET A 26 17.68 -4.52 26.23
N MET A 27 17.91 -5.56 27.04
CA MET A 27 17.84 -6.95 26.58
C MET A 27 16.41 -7.32 26.19
N ASP A 28 15.43 -6.90 26.99
CA ASP A 28 14.00 -7.10 26.72
C ASP A 28 13.56 -6.44 25.39
N GLN A 29 14.04 -5.23 25.12
CA GLN A 29 13.75 -4.53 23.86
C GLN A 29 14.41 -5.22 22.65
N ILE A 30 15.66 -5.67 22.78
CA ILE A 30 16.34 -6.45 21.73
C ILE A 30 15.62 -7.78 21.49
N GLN A 31 15.13 -8.46 22.54
CA GLN A 31 14.34 -9.68 22.42
C GLN A 31 13.04 -9.43 21.65
N ASN A 32 12.31 -8.36 21.97
CA ASN A 32 11.12 -7.97 21.20
C ASN A 32 11.46 -7.70 19.72
N CYS A 33 12.59 -7.03 19.44
CA CYS A 33 13.03 -6.76 18.07
C CYS A 33 13.43 -8.04 17.32
N ASN A 34 14.12 -8.97 17.97
CA ASN A 34 14.44 -10.28 17.40
C ASN A 34 13.15 -11.05 17.06
N TYR A 35 12.16 -11.00 17.94
CA TYR A 35 10.87 -11.63 17.68
C TYR A 35 10.13 -10.95 16.52
N ALA A 36 10.20 -9.63 16.39
CA ALA A 36 9.66 -8.92 15.24
C ALA A 36 10.33 -9.36 13.91
N VAL A 37 11.65 -9.58 13.89
CA VAL A 37 12.36 -10.09 12.70
C VAL A 37 11.96 -11.54 12.40
N GLU A 38 11.80 -12.39 13.43
CA GLU A 38 11.32 -13.77 13.28
C GLU A 38 9.93 -13.82 12.63
N LEU A 39 8.99 -13.00 13.11
CA LEU A 39 7.65 -12.88 12.52
C LEU A 39 7.70 -12.47 11.05
N GLY A 40 8.58 -11.53 10.69
CA GLY A 40 8.80 -11.14 9.30
C GLY A 40 9.26 -12.31 8.43
N LYS A 41 10.21 -13.11 8.92
CA LYS A 41 10.67 -14.33 8.22
C LYS A 41 9.54 -15.35 8.05
N GLN A 42 8.66 -15.52 9.04
CA GLN A 42 7.48 -16.39 8.93
C GLN A 42 6.50 -15.91 7.85
N LEU A 43 6.40 -14.60 7.65
CA LEU A 43 5.67 -13.97 6.54
C LEU A 43 6.45 -13.95 5.21
N ARG A 44 7.57 -14.68 5.12
CA ARG A 44 8.46 -14.76 3.95
C ARG A 44 9.06 -13.41 3.52
N PHE A 45 9.29 -12.51 4.48
CA PHE A 45 10.02 -11.28 4.24
C PHE A 45 11.49 -11.59 3.96
N SER A 46 12.07 -10.88 2.99
CA SER A 46 13.50 -10.94 2.71
C SER A 46 14.25 -10.07 3.73
N LEU A 47 14.62 -10.69 4.85
CA LEU A 47 15.33 -10.07 5.97
C LEU A 47 16.75 -10.64 6.14
N VAL A 48 17.40 -11.00 5.04
CA VAL A 48 18.78 -11.49 5.04
C VAL A 48 19.68 -10.39 5.60
N GLY A 49 20.47 -10.71 6.62
CA GLY A 49 21.39 -9.76 7.26
C GLY A 49 20.74 -8.76 8.23
N ILE A 50 19.42 -8.82 8.47
CA ILE A 50 18.73 -7.97 9.47
C ILE A 50 18.57 -8.73 10.79
N GLN A 51 19.01 -8.11 11.88
CA GLN A 51 18.93 -8.63 13.25
C GLN A 51 18.06 -7.71 14.12
N GLY A 52 17.55 -8.23 15.25
CA GLY A 52 16.77 -7.40 16.17
C GLY A 52 17.58 -6.26 16.77
N LYS A 53 18.89 -6.41 16.92
CA LYS A 53 19.76 -5.32 17.37
C LYS A 53 19.78 -4.14 16.40
N ASP A 54 19.76 -4.38 15.08
CA ASP A 54 19.72 -3.32 14.08
C ASP A 54 18.45 -2.47 14.19
N ILE A 55 17.33 -3.10 14.54
CA ILE A 55 16.05 -2.43 14.76
C ILE A 55 16.06 -1.68 16.10
N TYR A 56 16.63 -2.28 17.15
CA TYR A 56 16.78 -1.63 18.46
C TYR A 56 17.68 -0.39 18.40
N ASP A 57 18.81 -0.49 17.70
CA ASP A 57 19.76 0.61 17.49
C ASP A 57 19.22 1.65 16.49
N GLY A 58 18.08 1.38 15.84
CA GLY A 58 17.41 2.31 14.93
C GLY A 58 18.16 2.51 13.61
N ILE A 59 18.88 1.49 13.09
CA ILE A 59 19.61 1.60 11.83
C ILE A 59 18.62 1.95 10.70
N PRO A 60 18.70 3.15 10.09
CA PRO A 60 17.62 3.67 9.25
C PRO A 60 17.29 2.77 8.06
N THR A 61 18.32 2.29 7.33
CA THR A 61 18.15 1.45 6.14
C THR A 61 17.47 0.13 6.46
N LEU A 62 17.89 -0.53 7.54
CA LEU A 62 17.39 -1.87 7.91
C LEU A 62 15.99 -1.79 8.53
N THR A 63 15.75 -0.75 9.34
CA THR A 63 14.42 -0.45 9.89
C THR A 63 13.42 -0.14 8.78
N LEU A 64 13.81 0.71 7.81
CA LEU A 64 12.97 1.05 6.67
C LEU A 64 12.70 -0.17 5.77
N ALA A 65 13.69 -1.05 5.59
CA ALA A 65 13.49 -2.30 4.84
C ALA A 65 12.43 -3.20 5.49
N LEU A 66 12.41 -3.32 6.82
CA LEU A 66 11.40 -4.08 7.55
C LEU A 66 10.02 -3.42 7.44
N VAL A 67 9.92 -2.11 7.70
CA VAL A 67 8.66 -1.34 7.64
C VAL A 67 8.07 -1.37 6.22
N TRP A 68 8.90 -1.25 5.20
CA TRP A 68 8.47 -1.35 3.81
C TRP A 68 7.84 -2.72 3.51
N GLN A 69 8.45 -3.81 3.97
CA GLN A 69 7.90 -5.14 3.74
C GLN A 69 6.60 -5.39 4.54
N LEU A 70 6.50 -4.83 5.76
CA LEU A 70 5.25 -4.81 6.52
C LEU A 70 4.14 -4.07 5.78
N MET A 71 4.42 -2.86 5.29
CA MET A 71 3.45 -2.07 4.51
C MET A 71 3.00 -2.81 3.24
N ARG A 72 3.96 -3.37 2.49
CA ARG A 72 3.66 -4.18 1.30
C ARG A 72 2.77 -5.37 1.65
N ALA A 73 3.09 -6.11 2.71
CA ALA A 73 2.32 -7.27 3.11
C ALA A 73 0.91 -6.89 3.59
N TYR A 74 0.75 -5.76 4.28
CA TYR A 74 -0.56 -5.23 4.64
C TYR A 74 -1.40 -4.92 3.40
N THR A 75 -0.86 -4.18 2.43
CA THR A 75 -1.56 -3.86 1.17
C THR A 75 -1.96 -5.13 0.42
N LEU A 76 -1.06 -6.12 0.33
CA LEU A 76 -1.34 -7.41 -0.29
C LEU A 76 -2.42 -8.20 0.46
N THR A 77 -2.46 -8.14 1.80
CA THR A 77 -3.50 -8.79 2.60
C THR A 77 -4.87 -8.17 2.34
N ILE A 78 -4.93 -6.84 2.28
CA ILE A 78 -6.16 -6.12 1.93
C ILE A 78 -6.63 -6.53 0.53
N LEU A 79 -5.70 -6.67 -0.44
CA LEU A 79 -6.03 -7.16 -1.77
C LEU A 79 -6.55 -8.60 -1.79
N ALA A 80 -5.95 -9.51 -1.02
CA ALA A 80 -6.41 -10.90 -0.94
C ALA A 80 -7.81 -11.04 -0.33
N GLN A 81 -8.21 -10.09 0.52
CA GLN A 81 -9.59 -10.03 1.02
C GLN A 81 -10.58 -9.54 -0.05
N CYS A 82 -10.09 -8.86 -1.10
CA CYS A 82 -10.90 -8.36 -2.20
C CYS A 82 -11.05 -9.36 -3.34
N THR A 83 -10.19 -10.39 -3.43
CA THR A 83 -10.32 -11.48 -4.39
C THR A 83 -11.26 -12.56 -3.84
N GLN A 84 -12.22 -13.01 -4.64
CA GLN A 84 -13.18 -14.06 -4.23
C GLN A 84 -12.52 -15.39 -3.84
N SER A 85 -11.24 -15.59 -4.22
CA SER A 85 -10.45 -16.79 -3.92
C SER A 85 -9.73 -16.75 -2.57
N GLY A 86 -9.63 -15.59 -1.90
CA GLY A 86 -8.81 -15.44 -0.69
C GLY A 86 -7.29 -15.51 -0.95
N GLU A 87 -6.88 -15.55 -2.22
CA GLU A 87 -5.48 -15.57 -2.64
C GLU A 87 -4.99 -14.15 -2.98
N LEU A 88 -3.69 -13.91 -2.77
CA LEU A 88 -3.06 -12.63 -3.11
C LEU A 88 -3.26 -12.32 -4.60
N ALA A 89 -3.91 -11.19 -4.91
CA ALA A 89 -3.97 -10.68 -6.28
C ALA A 89 -2.53 -10.45 -6.79
N SER A 90 -2.13 -11.24 -7.78
CA SER A 90 -0.87 -11.08 -8.49
C SER A 90 -0.84 -9.76 -9.26
N ASP A 91 0.36 -9.27 -9.55
CA ASP A 91 0.58 -8.07 -10.37
C ASP A 91 -0.23 -8.12 -11.68
N LYS A 92 -0.33 -9.30 -12.31
CA LYS A 92 -1.10 -9.51 -13.54
C LYS A 92 -2.60 -9.32 -13.34
N GLU A 93 -3.14 -9.81 -12.23
CA GLU A 93 -4.57 -9.66 -11.91
C GLU A 93 -4.93 -8.21 -11.63
N ILE A 94 -4.07 -7.48 -10.92
CA ILE A 94 -4.27 -6.04 -10.69
C ILE A 94 -4.28 -5.30 -12.03
N ILE A 95 -3.31 -5.57 -12.92
CA ILE A 95 -3.25 -4.94 -14.25
C ILE A 95 -4.49 -5.28 -15.09
N ALA A 96 -4.92 -6.55 -15.07
CA ALA A 96 -6.12 -6.99 -15.78
C ALA A 96 -7.37 -6.28 -15.26
N TRP A 97 -7.52 -6.16 -13.94
CA TRP A 97 -8.62 -5.44 -13.31
C TRP A 97 -8.62 -3.96 -13.68
N VAL A 98 -7.47 -3.27 -13.61
CA VAL A 98 -7.34 -1.86 -13.98
C VAL A 98 -7.82 -1.63 -15.41
N ASN A 99 -7.31 -2.42 -16.35
CA ASN A 99 -7.64 -2.27 -17.77
C ASN A 99 -9.12 -2.56 -18.04
N LYS A 100 -9.67 -3.62 -17.44
CA LYS A 100 -11.09 -3.95 -17.54
C LYS A 100 -11.97 -2.82 -17.04
N LYS A 101 -11.66 -2.26 -15.86
CA LYS A 101 -12.43 -1.17 -15.26
C LYS A 101 -12.41 0.12 -16.10
N LEU A 102 -11.24 0.44 -16.66
CA LEU A 102 -11.08 1.59 -17.56
C LEU A 102 -11.88 1.41 -18.86
N GLU A 103 -11.82 0.22 -19.46
CA GLU A 103 -12.58 -0.12 -20.68
C GLU A 103 -14.10 -0.09 -20.45
N GLU A 104 -14.59 -0.69 -19.36
CA GLU A 104 -16.01 -0.66 -18.97
C GLU A 104 -16.53 0.77 -18.72
N SER A 105 -15.64 1.69 -18.37
CA SER A 105 -15.96 3.10 -18.12
C SER A 105 -15.71 4.01 -19.35
N GLY A 106 -15.41 3.42 -20.51
CA GLY A 106 -15.17 4.15 -21.75
C GLY A 106 -13.89 4.98 -21.76
N LYS A 107 -12.92 4.70 -20.88
CA LYS A 107 -11.62 5.39 -20.83
C LYS A 107 -10.65 4.74 -21.82
N THR A 108 -9.80 5.56 -22.44
CA THR A 108 -8.80 5.12 -23.43
C THR A 108 -7.45 4.76 -22.81
N SER A 109 -7.20 5.20 -21.57
CA SER A 109 -5.98 4.91 -20.81
C SER A 109 -5.82 3.41 -20.56
N ARG A 110 -4.58 2.91 -20.64
CA ARG A 110 -4.27 1.48 -20.44
C ARG A 110 -2.96 1.28 -19.69
N LEU A 111 -2.95 0.38 -18.73
CA LEU A 111 -1.79 0.00 -17.94
C LEU A 111 -1.14 -1.27 -18.52
N ARG A 112 0.12 -1.19 -18.96
CA ARG A 112 0.86 -2.37 -19.45
C ARG A 112 1.65 -3.07 -18.34
N SER A 113 2.28 -2.28 -17.48
CA SER A 113 3.05 -2.75 -16.32
C SER A 113 3.16 -1.64 -15.28
N PHE A 114 3.57 -1.94 -14.04
CA PHE A 114 3.84 -0.92 -13.02
C PHE A 114 5.13 -0.12 -13.25
N GLN A 115 5.87 -0.41 -14.32
CA GLN A 115 7.08 0.31 -14.73
C GLN A 115 6.83 1.19 -15.97
N ASP A 116 5.59 1.22 -16.46
CA ASP A 116 5.22 1.97 -17.67
C ASP A 116 5.37 3.48 -17.45
N GLN A 117 6.12 4.14 -18.32
CA GLN A 117 6.33 5.59 -18.26
C GLN A 117 5.06 6.38 -18.55
N ALA A 118 4.06 5.78 -19.18
CA ALA A 118 2.74 6.38 -19.35
C ALA A 118 2.02 6.67 -18.01
N ILE A 119 2.50 6.13 -16.89
CA ILE A 119 1.96 6.41 -15.55
C ILE A 119 2.43 7.77 -15.02
N ALA A 120 3.56 8.28 -15.52
CA ALA A 120 4.24 9.46 -14.96
C ALA A 120 3.38 10.73 -15.03
N ASP A 121 2.46 10.83 -15.99
CA ASP A 121 1.56 11.98 -16.14
C ASP A 121 0.36 11.97 -15.16
N GLY A 122 0.21 10.90 -14.38
CA GLY A 122 -0.84 10.70 -13.39
C GLY A 122 -2.25 10.46 -13.95
N LYS A 123 -2.46 10.58 -15.27
CA LYS A 123 -3.80 10.58 -15.89
C LYS A 123 -4.48 9.24 -15.77
N ILE A 124 -3.75 8.14 -15.94
CA ILE A 124 -4.31 6.79 -15.77
C ILE A 124 -4.86 6.56 -14.36
N VAL A 125 -4.22 7.15 -13.34
CA VAL A 125 -4.70 7.05 -11.95
C VAL A 125 -5.97 7.88 -11.77
N ILE A 126 -6.02 9.07 -12.38
CA ILE A 126 -7.20 9.95 -12.37
C ILE A 126 -8.39 9.27 -13.06
N ASP A 127 -8.18 8.73 -14.26
CA ASP A 127 -9.21 8.02 -15.02
C ASP A 127 -9.75 6.82 -14.26
N LEU A 128 -8.88 6.08 -13.58
CA LEU A 128 -9.28 4.95 -12.76
C LEU A 128 -10.12 5.40 -11.55
N ILE A 129 -9.79 6.53 -10.92
CA ILE A 129 -10.58 7.08 -9.81
C ILE A 129 -11.98 7.47 -10.29
N ASP A 130 -12.08 8.11 -11.45
CA ASP A 130 -13.38 8.44 -12.06
C ASP A 130 -14.16 7.18 -12.43
N ALA A 131 -13.49 6.13 -12.95
CA ALA A 131 -14.11 4.84 -13.24
C ALA A 131 -14.63 4.11 -11.98
N ILE A 132 -13.96 4.25 -10.83
CA ILE A 132 -14.41 3.68 -9.55
C ILE A 132 -15.59 4.47 -8.97
N LYS A 133 -15.53 5.80 -9.04
CA LYS A 133 -16.57 6.68 -8.53
C LYS A 133 -16.79 7.86 -9.48
N PRO A 134 -17.69 7.69 -10.48
CA PRO A 134 -17.97 8.72 -11.47
C PRO A 134 -18.36 10.07 -10.84
N GLY A 135 -17.87 11.16 -11.42
CA GLY A 135 -18.15 12.52 -10.94
C GLY A 135 -17.29 12.97 -9.76
N THR A 136 -16.28 12.18 -9.38
CA THR A 136 -15.28 12.59 -8.37
C THR A 136 -14.24 13.54 -8.95
N ILE A 137 -13.94 13.39 -10.24
CA ILE A 137 -12.87 14.09 -10.94
C ILE A 137 -13.44 15.29 -11.68
N ASN A 138 -12.79 16.45 -11.50
CA ASN A 138 -12.94 17.60 -12.37
C ASN A 138 -11.77 17.59 -13.36
N TYR A 139 -12.06 17.25 -14.62
CA TYR A 139 -11.07 17.14 -15.68
C TYR A 139 -10.48 18.51 -16.09
N ASP A 140 -11.13 19.63 -15.74
CA ASP A 140 -10.59 20.99 -16.00
C ASP A 140 -9.31 21.26 -15.20
N LEU A 141 -9.10 20.52 -14.10
CA LEU A 141 -7.89 20.61 -13.28
C LEU A 141 -6.75 19.75 -13.82
N VAL A 142 -7.01 18.87 -14.80
CA VAL A 142 -6.02 17.92 -15.33
C VAL A 142 -5.19 18.58 -16.41
N LYS A 143 -3.88 18.66 -16.18
CA LYS A 143 -2.92 19.30 -17.08
C LYS A 143 -2.50 18.34 -18.19
N SER A 144 -2.30 18.86 -19.39
CA SER A 144 -2.00 18.08 -20.60
C SER A 144 -0.81 18.58 -21.43
N ASP A 145 -0.11 19.59 -20.95
CA ASP A 145 1.11 20.17 -21.53
C ASP A 145 2.34 19.25 -21.37
N GLY A 146 2.26 18.19 -20.56
CA GLY A 146 3.30 17.17 -20.44
C GLY A 146 4.56 17.63 -19.70
N SER A 147 4.55 18.82 -19.08
CA SER A 147 5.65 19.31 -18.26
C SER A 147 5.78 18.50 -16.96
N ALA A 148 6.99 18.49 -16.39
CA ALA A 148 7.24 17.79 -15.12
C ALA A 148 6.42 18.39 -13.96
N GLU A 149 6.17 19.70 -14.00
CA GLU A 149 5.33 20.40 -13.03
C GLU A 149 3.87 19.95 -13.13
N SER A 150 3.32 19.92 -14.35
CA SER A 150 1.96 19.44 -14.62
C SER A 150 1.75 17.98 -14.26
N ASN A 151 2.74 17.12 -14.54
CA ASN A 151 2.70 15.72 -14.12
C ASN A 151 2.64 15.58 -12.59
N LEU A 152 3.40 16.42 -11.87
CA LEU A 152 3.37 16.47 -10.42
C LEU A 152 2.04 17.00 -9.88
N GLU A 153 1.46 18.03 -10.50
CA GLU A 153 0.12 18.54 -10.17
C GLU A 153 -0.96 17.47 -10.37
N ASN A 154 -0.93 16.77 -11.51
CA ASN A 154 -1.84 15.66 -11.79
C ASN A 154 -1.67 14.53 -10.76
N ALA A 155 -0.45 14.16 -10.39
CA ALA A 155 -0.20 13.14 -9.38
C ALA A 155 -0.71 13.55 -7.99
N LYS A 156 -0.51 14.80 -7.58
CA LYS A 156 -1.09 15.38 -6.35
C LYS A 156 -2.61 15.31 -6.37
N TYR A 157 -3.20 15.67 -7.50
CA TYR A 157 -4.65 15.63 -7.68
C TYR A 157 -5.21 14.20 -7.64
N ALA A 158 -4.53 13.25 -8.28
CA ALA A 158 -4.87 11.83 -8.26
C ALA A 158 -4.86 11.27 -6.82
N ILE A 159 -3.79 11.50 -6.07
CA ILE A 159 -3.67 11.02 -4.68
C ILE A 159 -4.77 11.62 -3.79
N THR A 160 -5.00 12.93 -3.91
CA THR A 160 -6.02 13.62 -3.12
C THR A 160 -7.42 13.08 -3.44
N SER A 161 -7.72 12.89 -4.72
CA SER A 161 -9.01 12.36 -5.18
C SER A 161 -9.20 10.89 -4.78
N GLY A 162 -8.16 10.06 -4.88
CA GLY A 162 -8.18 8.67 -4.44
C GLY A 162 -8.43 8.55 -2.93
N ARG A 163 -7.79 9.39 -2.11
CA ARG A 163 -8.05 9.45 -0.67
C ARG A 163 -9.47 9.94 -0.36
N LYS A 164 -9.99 10.92 -1.12
CA LYS A 164 -11.35 11.44 -0.99
C LYS A 164 -12.40 10.36 -1.20
N ILE A 165 -12.16 9.40 -2.11
CA ILE A 165 -13.07 8.26 -2.28
C ILE A 165 -12.90 7.19 -1.21
N GLY A 166 -11.85 7.23 -0.39
CA GLY A 166 -11.60 6.30 0.72
C GLY A 166 -10.47 5.30 0.47
N ALA A 167 -9.70 5.44 -0.62
CA ALA A 167 -8.54 4.60 -0.86
C ALA A 167 -7.39 4.96 0.10
N LYS A 168 -6.77 3.94 0.72
CA LYS A 168 -5.69 4.10 1.71
C LYS A 168 -4.32 4.32 1.05
N ILE A 169 -4.22 5.29 0.15
CA ILE A 169 -3.01 5.57 -0.62
C ILE A 169 -1.98 6.29 0.26
N TYR A 170 -0.81 5.69 0.45
CA TYR A 170 0.32 6.29 1.18
C TYR A 170 1.49 6.72 0.28
N ALA A 171 1.40 6.46 -1.03
CA ALA A 171 2.39 6.95 -1.99
C ALA A 171 2.43 8.47 -2.05
N LEU A 172 3.58 9.02 -2.41
CA LEU A 172 3.79 10.43 -2.68
C LEU A 172 3.59 10.73 -4.18
N PRO A 173 3.25 11.98 -4.55
CA PRO A 173 3.14 12.37 -5.95
C PRO A 173 4.41 12.05 -6.76
N GLU A 174 5.58 12.28 -6.17
CA GLU A 174 6.88 12.01 -6.77
C GLU A 174 7.08 10.52 -7.09
N ASP A 175 6.44 9.62 -6.32
CA ASP A 175 6.53 8.19 -6.58
C ASP A 175 5.78 7.77 -7.86
N ILE A 176 4.73 8.51 -8.23
CA ILE A 176 3.98 8.31 -9.48
C ILE A 176 4.78 8.90 -10.64
N VAL A 177 5.22 10.16 -10.52
CA VAL A 177 5.95 10.86 -11.59
C VAL A 177 7.28 10.16 -11.92
N GLN A 178 7.98 9.64 -10.91
CA GLN A 178 9.23 8.88 -11.11
C GLN A 178 8.99 7.39 -11.41
N VAL A 179 7.72 6.95 -11.50
CA VAL A 179 7.32 5.56 -11.77
C VAL A 179 8.05 4.57 -10.87
N LYS A 180 8.04 4.83 -9.55
CA LYS A 180 8.60 3.90 -8.58
C LYS A 180 7.67 2.70 -8.49
N SER A 181 7.92 1.68 -9.32
CA SER A 181 7.06 0.50 -9.53
C SER A 181 6.42 -0.08 -8.28
N ARG A 182 7.20 -0.20 -7.20
CA ARG A 182 6.74 -0.67 -5.89
C ARG A 182 5.65 0.21 -5.26
N MET A 183 5.79 1.53 -5.36
CA MET A 183 4.81 2.49 -4.87
C MET A 183 3.61 2.57 -5.81
N VAL A 184 3.85 2.57 -7.12
CA VAL A 184 2.81 2.58 -8.15
C VAL A 184 1.86 1.39 -8.01
N LEU A 185 2.39 0.18 -7.83
CA LEU A 185 1.59 -1.02 -7.53
C LEU A 185 0.65 -0.78 -6.35
N THR A 186 1.16 -0.17 -5.27
CA THR A 186 0.36 0.06 -4.05
C THR A 186 -0.76 1.08 -4.27
N VAL A 187 -0.60 2.04 -5.18
CA VAL A 187 -1.66 2.98 -5.57
C VAL A 187 -2.82 2.22 -6.23
N PHE A 188 -2.52 1.43 -7.26
CA PHE A 188 -3.54 0.62 -7.95
C PHE A 188 -4.18 -0.41 -7.04
N ALA A 189 -3.38 -1.04 -6.17
CA ALA A 189 -3.87 -1.98 -5.16
C ALA A 189 -4.89 -1.34 -4.20
N CYS A 190 -4.57 -0.15 -3.67
CA CYS A 190 -5.47 0.56 -2.77
C CYS A 190 -6.76 1.02 -3.46
N LEU A 191 -6.69 1.37 -4.75
CA LEU A 191 -7.86 1.72 -5.56
C LEU A 191 -8.73 0.49 -5.85
N MET A 192 -8.12 -0.63 -6.20
CA MET A 192 -8.79 -1.93 -6.36
C MET A 192 -9.52 -2.32 -5.08
N ALA A 193 -8.82 -2.28 -3.94
CA ALA A 193 -9.42 -2.59 -2.65
C ALA A 193 -10.63 -1.69 -2.33
N ARG A 194 -10.54 -0.41 -2.69
CA ARG A 194 -11.66 0.53 -2.53
C ARG A 194 -12.85 0.18 -3.44
N ASP A 195 -12.62 -0.26 -4.67
CA ASP A 195 -13.70 -0.64 -5.58
C ASP A 195 -14.48 -1.85 -5.04
N PHE A 196 -13.77 -2.86 -4.51
CA PHE A 196 -14.39 -4.05 -3.92
C PHE A 196 -15.02 -3.83 -2.54
N MET A 197 -14.59 -2.79 -1.80
CA MET A 197 -15.17 -2.41 -0.51
C MET A 197 -15.88 -1.05 -0.60
N PRO A 198 -17.04 -0.97 -1.28
CA PRO A 198 -17.69 0.31 -1.56
C PRO A 198 -18.12 1.09 -0.32
N ASN A 199 -18.36 0.44 0.82
CA ASN A 199 -18.77 1.04 2.09
C ASN A 199 -18.21 0.28 3.31
N MET A 200 -17.14 0.79 3.93
CA MET A 200 -16.78 0.43 5.31
C MET A 200 -16.91 1.67 6.20
N LYS A 201 -18.12 2.21 6.30
CA LYS A 201 -18.62 2.96 7.45
C LYS A 201 -20.06 2.54 7.67
N GLU A 202 -20.40 2.33 8.95
CA GLU A 202 -21.68 1.87 9.52
C GLU A 202 -21.88 0.38 9.82
N VAL A 203 -20.88 -0.29 10.43
CA VAL A 203 -21.19 -1.34 11.42
C VAL A 203 -20.22 -1.21 12.59
N THR A 204 -20.56 -0.35 13.54
CA THR A 204 -20.16 -0.39 14.97
C THR A 204 -20.96 0.69 15.68
N ASN A 205 -22.27 0.49 15.74
CA ASN A 205 -23.16 0.99 16.79
C ASN A 205 -24.41 0.10 16.70
N GLY A 206 -24.40 -0.97 17.48
CA GLY A 206 -25.46 -1.96 17.48
C GLY A 206 -25.12 -3.15 18.38
N ASN A 207 -25.60 -3.03 19.62
CA ASN A 207 -25.60 -3.98 20.75
C ASN A 207 -24.41 -3.89 21.70
#